data_AF-A0A9E5PPX3-F1
#
_entry.id   AF-A0A9E5PPX3-F1
#
_cell.length_a   1.000
_cell.length_b   1.000
_cell.length_c   1.000
_cell.angle_alpha   90.00
_cell.angle_beta   90.00
_cell.angle_gamma   90.00
#
_symmetry.space_group_name_H-M   'P 1'
#
loop_
_entity.id
_entity.type
_entity.pdbx_description
1 polymer ?
#
loop_
_entity_poly.entity_id
_entity_poly.type
_entity_poly.pdbx_seq_one_letter_code
_entity_poly.pdbx_strand_id
1 'polypeptide(L)'
;MATHQVKITVLDGDFSYSHNPLRVDPGDSIEWLCDAGPFAVHLGWGTPCSKGRVRAGKGQKVGTAVRANAPNGTFKYMVAVNVDGDIYTDDPEIVVKPQT
;
A
#
# COMPACT_ATOMS: atom_id res chain seq x y z
N MET A 1 -9.26 -12.68 9.53
CA MET A 1 -8.61 -11.36 9.45
C MET A 1 -7.12 -11.58 9.43
N ALA A 2 -6.53 -11.43 8.25
CA ALA A 2 -5.08 -11.54 8.04
C ALA A 2 -4.43 -10.16 8.02
N THR A 3 -3.11 -10.11 8.24
CA THR A 3 -2.29 -8.91 8.00
C THR A 3 -1.36 -9.18 6.84
N HIS A 4 -1.45 -8.36 5.81
CA HIS A 4 -0.65 -8.46 4.59
C HIS A 4 0.49 -7.43 4.65
N GLN A 5 1.73 -7.91 4.63
CA GLN A 5 2.91 -7.05 4.63
C GLN A 5 3.43 -6.82 3.20
N VAL A 6 3.45 -5.56 2.78
CA VAL A 6 3.94 -5.11 1.48
C VAL A 6 5.30 -4.45 1.68
N LYS A 7 6.36 -5.11 1.20
CA LYS A 7 7.68 -4.51 1.10
C LYS A 7 7.78 -3.73 -0.20
N ILE A 8 8.12 -2.44 -0.10
CA ILE A 8 8.40 -1.54 -1.21
C ILE A 8 9.92 -1.49 -1.39
N THR A 9 10.38 -1.83 -2.59
CA THR A 9 11.78 -1.71 -2.97
C THR A 9 11.88 -0.71 -4.12
N VAL A 10 12.83 0.22 -4.00
CA VAL A 10 13.16 1.20 -5.05
C VAL A 10 14.64 1.00 -5.37
N LEU A 11 14.96 0.68 -6.62
CA LEU A 11 16.33 0.50 -7.11
C LEU A 11 16.46 1.22 -8.45
N ASP A 12 17.39 2.17 -8.56
CA ASP A 12 17.64 2.96 -9.78
C ASP A 12 16.38 3.62 -10.38
N GLY A 13 15.41 3.94 -9.52
CA GLY A 13 14.13 4.53 -9.88
C GLY A 13 13.02 3.56 -10.24
N ASP A 14 13.32 2.26 -10.31
CA ASP A 14 12.34 1.21 -10.54
C ASP A 14 11.72 0.71 -9.23
N PHE A 15 10.40 0.54 -9.24
CA PHE A 15 9.63 -0.01 -8.13
C PHE A 15 9.45 -1.51 -8.24
N SER A 16 9.57 -2.20 -7.11
CA SER A 16 9.06 -3.57 -6.95
C SER A 16 8.40 -3.74 -5.59
N TYR A 17 7.46 -4.70 -5.53
CA TYR A 17 6.65 -4.95 -4.34
C TYR A 17 6.64 -6.44 -4.03
N SER A 18 6.61 -6.81 -2.74
CA SER A 18 6.37 -8.20 -2.37
C SER A 18 4.97 -8.70 -2.78
N HIS A 19 4.01 -7.77 -2.95
CA HIS A 19 2.66 -8.04 -3.43
C HIS A 19 2.22 -6.92 -4.39
N ASN A 20 2.09 -7.24 -5.68
CA ASN A 20 1.41 -6.38 -6.66
C ASN A 20 0.83 -7.24 -7.82
N PRO A 21 -0.50 -7.28 -8.02
CA PRO A 21 -1.53 -6.62 -7.19
C PRO A 21 -1.62 -7.25 -5.79
N LEU A 22 -1.88 -6.42 -4.79
CA LEU A 22 -2.16 -6.89 -3.43
C LEU A 22 -3.61 -7.40 -3.36
N ARG A 23 -3.80 -8.68 -3.00
CA ARG A 23 -5.14 -9.29 -2.90
C ARG A 23 -5.55 -9.41 -1.43
N VAL A 24 -6.70 -8.86 -1.07
CA VAL A 24 -7.20 -8.80 0.31
C VAL A 24 -8.68 -9.13 0.39
N ASP A 25 -9.12 -9.50 1.59
CA ASP A 25 -10.53 -9.67 1.94
C ASP A 25 -11.02 -8.52 2.85
N PRO A 26 -12.33 -8.19 2.86
CA PRO A 26 -12.89 -7.23 3.79
C PRO A 26 -12.56 -7.58 5.26
N GLY A 27 -12.06 -6.61 6.03
CA GLY A 27 -11.63 -6.79 7.41
C GLY A 27 -10.17 -7.19 7.61
N ASP A 28 -9.40 -7.44 6.54
CA ASP A 28 -7.96 -7.63 6.63
C ASP A 28 -7.22 -6.32 7.01
N SER A 29 -5.93 -6.43 7.32
CA SER A 29 -5.03 -5.29 7.51
C SER A 29 -3.90 -5.31 6.48
N ILE A 30 -3.45 -4.13 6.09
CA ILE A 30 -2.33 -3.93 5.16
C ILE A 30 -1.27 -3.11 5.88
N GLU A 31 -0.02 -3.57 5.82
CA GLU A 31 1.14 -2.85 6.32
C GLU A 31 2.17 -2.69 5.21
N TRP A 32 2.66 -1.46 5.01
CA TRP A 32 3.74 -1.15 4.09
C TRP A 32 5.03 -0.92 4.86
N LEU A 33 6.15 -1.27 4.22
CA LEU A 33 7.52 -1.04 4.70
C LEU A 33 8.41 -0.67 3.51
N CYS A 34 9.27 0.32 3.68
CA CYS A 34 10.32 0.63 2.71
C CYS A 34 11.66 0.84 3.42
N ASP A 35 12.68 0.10 2.98
CA ASP A 35 14.04 0.20 3.51
C ASP A 35 14.89 1.23 2.75
N ALA A 36 14.45 1.71 1.58
CA ALA A 36 15.19 2.69 0.78
C ALA A 36 15.13 4.09 1.43
N GLY A 37 13.96 4.50 1.91
CA GLY A 37 13.79 5.78 2.57
C GLY A 37 12.39 6.04 3.13
N PRO A 38 12.13 7.24 3.67
CA PRO A 38 10.79 7.65 4.10
C PRO A 38 9.80 7.57 2.94
N PHE A 39 8.57 7.16 3.24
CA PHE A 39 7.56 6.93 2.21
C PHE A 39 6.15 7.33 2.66
N ALA A 40 5.29 7.53 1.67
CA ALA A 40 3.88 7.74 1.84
C ALA A 40 3.08 6.86 0.88
N VAL A 41 1.91 6.43 1.34
CA VAL A 41 0.92 5.70 0.55
C VAL A 41 -0.37 6.50 0.55
N HIS A 42 -0.85 6.84 -0.64
CA HIS A 42 -2.08 7.58 -0.86
C HIS A 42 -3.08 6.71 -1.61
N LEU A 43 -4.13 6.29 -0.91
CA LEU A 43 -5.12 5.33 -1.40
C LEU A 43 -6.29 6.02 -2.13
N GLY A 44 -6.33 7.36 -2.09
CA GLY A 44 -7.33 8.17 -2.79
C GLY A 44 -8.74 8.12 -2.18
N TRP A 45 -9.66 8.80 -2.86
CA TRP A 45 -11.08 8.80 -2.55
C TRP A 45 -11.72 7.48 -3.01
N GLY A 46 -12.61 6.91 -2.19
CA GLY A 46 -13.25 5.63 -2.50
C GLY A 46 -12.39 4.39 -2.20
N THR A 47 -11.21 4.55 -1.58
CA THR A 47 -10.36 3.44 -1.13
C THR A 47 -11.14 2.38 -0.34
N PRO A 48 -10.82 1.08 -0.46
CA PRO A 48 -11.42 0.05 0.38
C PRO A 48 -10.94 0.14 1.84
N CYS A 49 -9.96 0.99 2.16
CA CYS A 49 -9.31 1.06 3.47
C CYS A 49 -9.93 2.08 4.43
N SER A 50 -9.66 1.96 5.73
CA SER A 50 -10.15 2.85 6.78
C SER A 50 -9.43 4.21 6.83
N LYS A 51 -8.23 4.28 6.26
CA LYS A 51 -7.45 5.51 6.07
C LYS A 51 -7.23 5.75 4.58
N GLY A 52 -7.37 7.00 4.14
CA GLY A 52 -7.06 7.43 2.77
C GLY A 52 -5.57 7.68 2.52
N ARG A 53 -4.77 7.87 3.58
CA ARG A 53 -3.32 8.11 3.48
C ARG A 53 -2.60 7.57 4.71
N VAL A 54 -1.40 7.04 4.50
CA VAL A 54 -0.45 6.68 5.56
C VAL A 54 0.97 7.09 5.16
N ARG A 55 1.87 7.23 6.14
CA ARG A 55 3.28 7.57 5.93
C ARG A 55 4.15 7.02 7.05
N ALA A 56 5.40 6.70 6.74
CA ALA A 56 6.38 6.19 7.69
C ALA A 56 7.80 6.65 7.31
N GLY A 57 8.70 6.65 8.29
CA GLY A 57 10.13 6.81 8.05
C GLY A 57 10.76 5.56 7.43
N LYS A 58 12.03 5.69 7.02
CA LYS A 58 12.86 4.58 6.53
C LYS A 58 12.85 3.41 7.52
N GLY A 59 12.58 2.21 7.02
CA GLY A 59 12.54 0.97 7.83
C GLY A 59 11.36 0.85 8.79
N GLN A 60 10.42 1.81 8.81
CA GLN A 60 9.24 1.74 9.65
C GLN A 60 8.06 1.13 8.92
N LYS A 61 7.25 0.35 9.65
CA LYS A 61 5.97 -0.17 9.15
C LYS A 61 4.87 0.87 9.38
N VAL A 62 3.96 1.00 8.42
CA VAL A 62 2.72 1.75 8.59
C VAL A 62 1.58 1.03 7.90
N GLY A 63 0.38 1.06 8.49
CA GLY A 63 -0.74 0.30 7.97
C GLY A 63 -2.12 0.91 8.16
N THR A 64 -3.07 0.24 7.53
CA THR A 64 -4.50 0.56 7.50
C THR A 64 -5.31 -0.74 7.48
N ALA A 65 -6.57 -0.68 7.91
CA ALA A 65 -7.48 -1.82 7.81
C ALA A 65 -8.29 -1.72 6.51
N VAL A 66 -8.56 -2.85 5.87
CA VAL A 66 -9.60 -2.97 4.83
C VAL A 66 -10.95 -2.91 5.53
N ARG A 67 -11.84 -2.02 5.08
CA ARG A 67 -13.16 -1.85 5.70
C ARG A 67 -13.95 -3.15 5.61
N ALA A 68 -14.72 -3.48 6.65
CA ALA A 68 -15.56 -4.68 6.65
C ALA A 68 -16.63 -4.67 5.54
N ASN A 69 -17.03 -3.48 5.10
CA ASN A 69 -17.95 -3.24 3.98
C ASN A 69 -17.22 -2.74 2.72
N ALA A 70 -15.92 -3.03 2.58
CA ALA A 70 -15.16 -2.63 1.40
C ALA A 70 -15.83 -3.21 0.13
N PRO A 71 -16.08 -2.38 -0.90
CA PRO A 71 -16.61 -2.89 -2.16
C PRO A 71 -15.58 -3.78 -2.85
N ASN A 72 -16.07 -4.82 -3.53
CA ASN A 72 -15.25 -5.66 -4.39
C ASN A 72 -14.73 -4.84 -5.57
N GLY A 73 -13.51 -5.12 -6.01
CA GLY A 73 -12.93 -4.45 -7.18
C GLY A 73 -11.44 -4.21 -7.06
N THR A 74 -10.92 -3.47 -8.06
CA THR A 74 -9.51 -3.06 -8.13
C THR A 74 -9.41 -1.57 -7.82
N PHE A 75 -8.50 -1.22 -6.92
CA PHE A 75 -8.26 0.14 -6.45
C PHE A 75 -6.79 0.47 -6.60
N LYS A 76 -6.49 1.47 -7.42
CA LYS A 76 -5.14 2.02 -7.53
C LYS A 76 -4.80 2.85 -6.30
N TYR A 77 -3.54 2.83 -5.92
CA TYR A 77 -3.00 3.71 -4.89
C TYR A 77 -1.63 4.20 -5.31
N MET A 78 -1.28 5.40 -4.89
CA MET A 78 0.02 6.00 -5.18
C MET A 78 0.99 5.72 -4.04
N VAL A 79 2.21 5.33 -4.38
CA VAL A 79 3.34 5.24 -3.47
C VAL A 79 4.32 6.34 -3.83
N ALA A 80 4.84 7.05 -2.82
CA ALA A 80 5.92 8.01 -2.98
C ALA A 80 7.03 7.67 -1.99
N VAL A 81 8.28 7.57 -2.46
CA VAL A 81 9.47 7.26 -1.64
C VAL A 81 10.52 8.34 -1.86
N ASN A 82 11.10 8.85 -0.78
CA ASN A 82 12.27 9.73 -0.83
C ASN A 82 13.54 8.88 -0.71
N VAL A 83 14.38 8.89 -1.75
CA VAL A 83 15.70 8.24 -1.74
C VAL A 83 16.75 9.32 -1.99
N ASP A 84 17.59 9.57 -0.99
CA ASP A 84 18.68 10.54 -1.03
C ASP A 84 18.28 11.96 -1.52
N GLY A 85 17.03 12.37 -1.26
CA GLY A 85 16.50 13.68 -1.63
C GLY A 85 15.59 13.66 -2.86
N ASP A 86 15.68 12.63 -3.70
CA ASP A 86 14.83 12.46 -4.88
C ASP A 86 13.53 11.74 -4.53
N ILE A 87 12.44 12.13 -5.19
CA ILE A 87 11.11 11.54 -5.00
C ILE A 87 10.77 10.64 -6.17
N TYR A 88 10.58 9.36 -5.86
CA TYR A 88 10.11 8.35 -6.80
C TYR A 88 8.65 8.05 -6.51
N THR A 89 7.85 7.83 -7.56
CA THR A 89 6.43 7.52 -7.44
C THR A 89 6.00 6.39 -8.34
N ASP A 90 5.01 5.61 -7.91
CA ASP A 90 4.38 4.55 -8.69
C ASP A 90 2.94 4.30 -8.23
N ASP A 91 2.13 3.61 -9.04
CA ASP A 91 0.69 3.43 -8.86
C ASP A 91 0.25 1.94 -8.81
N PRO A 92 0.65 1.17 -7.78
CA PRO A 92 0.25 -0.22 -7.59
C PRO A 92 -1.25 -0.40 -7.29
N GLU A 93 -1.68 -1.66 -7.22
CA GLU A 93 -3.10 -2.02 -7.12
C GLU A 93 -3.44 -2.87 -5.89
N ILE A 94 -4.61 -2.60 -5.31
CA ILE A 94 -5.29 -3.44 -4.32
C ILE A 94 -6.51 -4.08 -4.99
N VAL A 95 -6.67 -5.39 -4.85
CA VAL A 95 -7.82 -6.15 -5.33
C VAL A 95 -8.56 -6.71 -4.13
N VAL A 96 -9.78 -6.22 -3.90
CA VAL A 96 -10.71 -6.78 -2.90
C VAL A 96 -11.50 -7.91 -3.55
N LYS A 97 -11.34 -9.13 -3.04
CA LYS A 97 -12.01 -10.31 -3.61
C LYS A 97 -13.51 -10.31 -3.31
N PRO A 98 -14.33 -10.91 -4.19
CA PRO A 98 -15.72 -11.23 -3.86
C PRO A 98 -15.79 -12.17 -2.67
N GLN A 99 -16.63 -11.83 -1.68
CA GLN A 99 -17.04 -12.80 -0.66
C GLN A 99 -17.76 -13.95 -1.39
N THR A 100 -17.22 -15.16 -1.26
CA THR A 100 -17.86 -16.41 -1.73
C THR A 100 -18.62 -17.04 -0.59
#